data_AF-A0AAN8GZZ0-F1
#
_entry.id   AF-A0AAN8GZZ0-F1
#
_cell.length_a   1.000
_cell.length_b   1.000
_cell.length_c   1.000
_cell.angle_alpha   90.00
_cell.angle_beta   90.00
_cell.angle_gamma   90.00
#
_symmetry.space_group_name_H-M   'P 1'
#
loop_
_entity.id
_entity.type
_entity.pdbx_description
1 polymer ?
#
loop_
_entity_poly.entity_id
_entity_poly.type
_entity_poly.pdbx_seq_one_letter_code
_entity_poly.pdbx_strand_id
1 'polypeptide(L)'
;MFLFPKDEDLSKAWAKQVQRTRKDWEPTKDSVLCSEHFTRDSVVEHPESALLRAQMGIATKRTLILKEGAIPTVSPRVGTSAVGQLSTSTSRLARFNSDLQKVEELLAESEVESSSFASTEESMEMATDTDMAPE
;
A
#
# COMPACT_ATOMS: atom_id res chain seq x y z
N MET A 1 -1.22 13.08 -9.87
CA MET A 1 -1.71 13.80 -11.05
C MET A 1 -0.50 14.08 -11.93
N PHE A 2 -0.66 14.00 -13.23
CA PHE A 2 0.40 14.11 -14.23
C PHE A 2 0.13 15.30 -15.13
N LEU A 3 1.12 16.17 -15.29
CA LEU A 3 1.08 17.30 -16.21
C LEU A 3 1.27 16.80 -17.64
N PHE A 4 0.80 17.60 -18.61
CA PHE A 4 1.07 17.30 -20.01
C PHE A 4 2.59 17.34 -20.28
N PRO A 5 3.13 16.35 -21.01
CA PRO A 5 4.54 16.33 -21.35
C PRO A 5 4.90 17.52 -22.23
N LYS A 6 6.17 17.96 -22.15
CA LYS A 6 6.71 19.03 -23.00
C LYS A 6 6.80 18.59 -24.47
N ASP A 7 6.94 17.29 -24.71
CA ASP A 7 7.01 16.72 -26.05
C ASP A 7 5.67 16.89 -26.76
N GLU A 8 5.69 17.61 -27.89
CA GLU A 8 4.47 17.92 -28.64
C GLU A 8 3.76 16.67 -29.14
N ASP A 9 4.49 15.64 -29.55
CA ASP A 9 3.91 14.42 -30.12
C ASP A 9 3.16 13.61 -29.08
N LEU A 10 3.73 13.48 -27.88
CA LEU A 10 3.07 12.84 -26.74
C LEU A 10 1.88 13.68 -26.27
N SER A 11 2.05 15.00 -26.19
CA SER A 11 0.96 15.92 -25.84
C SER A 11 -0.23 15.80 -26.81
N LYS A 12 0.04 15.75 -28.13
CA LYS A 12 -0.99 15.51 -29.16
C LYS A 12 -1.65 14.15 -29.01
N ALA A 13 -0.90 13.10 -28.69
CA ALA A 13 -1.45 11.77 -28.45
C ALA A 13 -2.38 11.75 -27.22
N TRP A 14 -1.98 12.42 -26.13
CA TRP A 14 -2.80 12.57 -24.93
C TRP A 14 -4.06 13.38 -25.22
N ALA A 15 -3.94 14.48 -25.97
CA ALA A 15 -5.08 15.31 -26.36
C ALA A 15 -6.10 14.54 -27.20
N LYS A 16 -5.65 13.76 -28.19
CA LYS A 16 -6.51 12.89 -29.00
C LYS A 16 -7.31 11.91 -28.13
N GLN A 17 -6.72 11.39 -27.06
CA GLN A 17 -7.44 10.51 -26.14
C GLN A 17 -8.53 11.26 -25.37
N VAL A 18 -8.23 12.45 -24.83
CA VAL A 18 -9.22 13.26 -24.10
C VAL A 18 -10.35 13.68 -25.04
N GLN A 19 -10.02 14.03 -26.28
CA GLN A 19 -10.98 14.41 -27.32
C GLN A 19 -12.00 13.30 -27.66
N ARG A 20 -11.69 12.03 -27.39
CA ARG A 20 -12.68 10.94 -27.51
C ARG A 20 -13.86 11.11 -26.56
N THR A 21 -13.61 11.68 -25.38
CA THR A 21 -14.65 11.86 -24.35
C THR A 21 -15.22 13.27 -24.36
N ARG A 22 -14.42 14.27 -24.78
CA ARG A 22 -14.80 15.68 -24.82
C ARG A 22 -14.57 16.26 -26.20
N LYS A 23 -15.65 16.55 -26.91
CA LYS A 23 -15.59 17.21 -28.21
C LYS A 23 -14.97 18.62 -28.05
N ASP A 24 -14.08 19.00 -28.97
CA ASP A 24 -13.44 20.32 -29.04
C ASP A 24 -12.56 20.70 -27.84
N TRP A 25 -12.04 19.71 -27.09
CA TRP A 25 -11.14 19.97 -25.98
C TRP A 25 -9.68 20.13 -26.43
N GLU A 26 -9.00 21.14 -25.89
CA GLU A 26 -7.57 21.41 -26.14
C GLU A 26 -6.76 21.42 -24.83
N PRO A 27 -5.54 20.87 -24.83
CA PRO A 27 -4.67 20.87 -23.66
C PRO A 27 -4.13 22.28 -23.39
N THR A 28 -4.29 22.73 -22.16
CA THR A 28 -3.63 23.93 -21.61
C THR A 28 -2.41 23.54 -20.78
N LYS A 29 -1.53 24.50 -20.48
CA LYS A 29 -0.30 24.27 -19.69
C LYS A 29 -0.58 23.66 -18.31
N ASP A 30 -1.72 24.00 -17.72
CA ASP A 30 -2.16 23.52 -16.41
C ASP A 30 -3.08 22.30 -16.51
N SER A 31 -3.28 21.75 -17.71
CA SER A 31 -4.03 20.52 -17.89
C SER A 31 -3.29 19.36 -17.25
N VAL A 32 -4.01 18.58 -16.47
CA VAL A 32 -3.49 17.42 -15.75
C VAL A 32 -4.38 16.20 -15.95
N LEU A 33 -3.77 15.02 -15.98
CA LEU A 33 -4.46 13.73 -15.96
C LEU A 33 -4.16 12.99 -14.65
N CYS A 34 -5.16 12.34 -14.06
CA CYS A 34 -4.92 11.47 -12.92
C CYS A 34 -4.27 10.14 -13.36
N SER A 35 -3.69 9.41 -12.41
CA SER A 35 -3.02 8.13 -12.68
C SER A 35 -3.97 7.02 -13.16
N GLU A 36 -5.27 7.19 -12.99
CA GLU A 36 -6.29 6.23 -13.43
C GLU A 36 -6.46 6.19 -14.95
N HIS A 37 -6.08 7.27 -15.65
CA HIS A 37 -6.10 7.30 -17.12
C HIS A 37 -4.96 6.49 -17.77
N PHE A 38 -4.00 6.05 -16.95
CA PHE A 38 -2.81 5.32 -17.37
C PHE A 38 -2.88 3.87 -16.90
N THR A 39 -2.23 2.96 -17.64
CA THR A 39 -2.11 1.57 -17.19
C THR A 39 -1.18 1.52 -15.97
N ARG A 40 -1.44 0.61 -15.02
CA ARG A 40 -0.58 0.45 -13.84
C ARG A 40 0.89 0.22 -14.22
N ASP A 41 1.15 -0.46 -15.33
CA ASP A 41 2.51 -0.76 -15.79
C ASP A 41 3.26 0.47 -16.32
N SER A 42 2.52 1.51 -16.72
CA SER A 42 3.08 2.77 -17.20
C SER A 42 3.34 3.78 -16.08
N VAL A 43 2.78 3.56 -14.89
CA VAL A 43 2.95 4.39 -13.70
C VAL A 43 3.94 3.72 -12.76
N VAL A 44 5.06 4.38 -12.50
CA VAL A 44 6.13 3.90 -11.62
C VAL A 44 6.27 4.83 -10.41
N GLU A 45 6.66 4.26 -9.26
CA GLU A 45 7.00 5.05 -8.08
C GLU A 45 8.40 5.65 -8.27
N HIS A 46 8.58 6.91 -7.86
CA HIS A 46 9.88 7.57 -7.95
C HIS A 46 10.89 6.84 -7.06
N PRO A 47 12.07 6.47 -7.59
CA PRO A 47 13.01 5.60 -6.89
C PRO A 47 13.47 6.17 -5.55
N GLU A 48 13.66 7.48 -5.47
CA GLU A 48 14.05 8.16 -4.23
C GLU A 48 12.95 8.07 -3.16
N SER A 49 11.67 8.18 -3.56
CA SER A 49 10.56 8.06 -2.62
C SER A 49 10.38 6.62 -2.14
N ALA A 50 10.58 5.64 -3.01
CA ALA A 50 10.55 4.23 -2.67
C ALA A 50 11.73 3.86 -1.74
N LEU A 51 12.93 4.33 -2.05
CA LEU A 51 14.14 4.11 -1.26
C LEU A 51 14.01 4.71 0.13
N LEU A 52 13.57 5.97 0.23
CA LEU A 52 13.40 6.65 1.52
C LEU A 52 12.39 5.91 2.41
N ARG A 53 11.29 5.43 1.83
CA ARG A 53 10.29 4.62 2.55
C ARG A 53 10.85 3.27 3.00
N ALA A 54 11.63 2.61 2.14
CA ALA A 54 12.22 1.31 2.44
C ALA A 54 13.36 1.39 3.47
N GLN A 55 14.24 2.37 3.34
CA GLN A 55 15.42 2.52 4.19
C GLN A 55 15.12 3.19 5.52
N MET A 56 14.28 4.23 5.53
CA MET A 56 14.07 5.06 6.71
C MET A 56 12.74 4.80 7.42
N GLY A 57 11.87 3.95 6.87
CA GLY A 57 10.54 3.66 7.44
C GLY A 57 9.60 4.88 7.50
N ILE A 58 10.00 6.01 6.90
CA ILE A 58 9.24 7.26 6.92
C ILE A 58 8.11 7.13 5.90
N ALA A 59 6.86 7.24 6.36
CA ALA A 59 5.69 7.25 5.50
C ALA A 59 5.56 8.58 4.73
N THR A 60 6.43 8.80 3.75
CA THR A 60 6.35 9.94 2.83
C THR A 60 5.29 9.73 1.76
N LYS A 61 4.84 10.83 1.13
CA LYS A 61 3.91 10.77 0.01
C LYS A 61 4.57 10.03 -1.16
N ARG A 62 3.85 9.07 -1.75
CA ARG A 62 4.31 8.37 -2.96
C ARG A 62 4.30 9.34 -4.13
N THR A 63 5.50 9.63 -4.64
CA THR A 63 5.66 10.41 -5.87
C THR A 63 5.58 9.44 -7.03
N LEU A 64 4.55 9.57 -7.86
CA LEU A 64 4.37 8.75 -9.05
C LEU A 64 4.94 9.48 -10.26
N ILE A 65 5.62 8.73 -11.12
CA ILE A 65 6.16 9.16 -12.41
C ILE A 65 5.59 8.27 -13.52
N LEU A 66 5.47 8.82 -14.73
CA LEU A 66 5.11 8.07 -15.91
C LEU A 66 6.38 7.59 -16.61
N LYS A 67 6.33 6.38 -17.16
CA LYS A 67 7.38 5.90 -18.08
C LYS A 67 7.43 6.80 -19.30
N GLU A 68 8.62 6.94 -19.88
CA GLU A 68 8.81 7.67 -21.13
C GLU A 68 7.91 7.09 -22.22
N GLY A 69 7.16 7.95 -22.90
CA GLY A 69 6.22 7.54 -23.95
C GLY A 69 4.89 6.94 -23.46
N ALA A 70 4.58 6.98 -22.17
CA ALA A 70 3.29 6.50 -21.68
C ALA A 70 2.12 7.32 -22.27
N ILE A 71 1.16 6.64 -22.90
CA ILE A 71 -0.06 7.25 -23.45
C ILE A 71 -1.25 6.84 -22.58
N PRO A 72 -2.16 7.78 -22.23
CA PRO A 72 -3.37 7.45 -21.50
C PRO A 72 -4.22 6.49 -22.35
N THR A 73 -4.27 5.23 -21.94
CA THR A 73 -4.92 4.16 -22.72
C THR A 73 -6.30 3.80 -22.15
N VAL A 74 -6.56 4.14 -20.89
CA VAL A 74 -7.82 3.80 -20.22
C VAL A 74 -8.90 4.79 -20.63
N SER A 75 -9.70 4.43 -21.63
CA SER A 75 -10.95 5.13 -21.94
C SER A 75 -12.02 4.76 -20.89
N PRO A 76 -12.85 5.71 -20.44
CA PRO A 76 -14.08 5.36 -19.72
C PRO A 76 -14.89 4.40 -20.60
N ARG A 77 -15.25 3.23 -20.07
CA ARG A 77 -16.10 2.27 -20.80
C ARG A 77 -17.39 2.99 -21.16
N VAL A 78 -17.67 3.12 -22.46
CA VAL A 78 -19.01 3.48 -22.94
C VAL A 78 -19.95 2.43 -22.36
N GLY A 79 -20.86 2.86 -21.48
CA GLY A 79 -21.73 1.98 -20.73
C GLY A 79 -22.63 1.18 -21.66
N THR A 80 -22.34 -0.10 -21.82
CA THR A 80 -23.42 -1.08 -21.98
C THR A 80 -24.02 -1.26 -20.59
N SER A 81 -25.19 -0.66 -20.36
CA SER A 81 -26.00 -0.85 -19.16
C SER A 81 -26.18 -2.34 -18.88
N ALA A 82 -25.58 -2.83 -17.80
CA ALA A 82 -26.10 -3.94 -17.03
C ALA A 82 -25.55 -3.83 -15.59
N VAL A 83 -26.36 -3.21 -14.74
CA VAL A 83 -26.43 -3.42 -13.29
C VAL A 83 -25.18 -3.06 -12.47
N GLY A 84 -25.25 -1.85 -11.88
CA GLY A 84 -24.89 -1.58 -10.48
C GLY A 84 -23.52 -2.05 -9.98
N GLN A 85 -22.49 -1.26 -10.23
CA GLN A 85 -21.40 -1.14 -9.26
C GLN A 85 -21.21 0.34 -8.95
N LEU A 86 -21.78 0.78 -7.82
CA LEU A 86 -21.27 1.96 -7.15
C LEU A 86 -19.81 1.66 -6.79
N SER A 87 -18.90 2.39 -7.40
CA SER A 87 -17.49 2.46 -7.00
C SER A 87 -17.39 3.16 -5.65
N THR A 88 -17.92 2.54 -4.58
CA THR A 88 -17.50 2.93 -3.23
C THR A 88 -16.07 2.48 -3.10
N SER A 89 -15.21 3.40 -2.68
CA SER A 89 -13.79 3.20 -2.42
C SER A 89 -13.57 2.20 -1.28
N THR A 90 -13.81 0.92 -1.54
CA THR A 90 -13.71 -0.20 -0.60
C THR A 90 -12.27 -0.57 -0.27
N SER A 91 -11.28 -0.08 -1.02
CA SER A 91 -9.86 -0.46 -0.80
C SER A 91 -9.29 0.03 0.53
N ARG A 92 -9.80 1.14 1.09
CA ARG A 92 -9.37 1.60 2.42
C ARG A 92 -10.02 0.78 3.53
N LEU A 93 -11.30 0.45 3.39
CA LEU A 93 -12.01 -0.36 4.37
C LEU A 93 -11.49 -1.80 4.40
N ALA A 94 -11.14 -2.36 3.23
CA ALA A 94 -10.50 -3.66 3.14
C ALA A 94 -9.16 -3.69 3.87
N ARG A 95 -8.31 -2.65 3.73
CA ARG A 95 -7.03 -2.57 4.45
C ARG A 95 -7.24 -2.39 5.95
N PHE A 96 -8.18 -1.55 6.36
CA PHE A 96 -8.51 -1.34 7.78
C PHE A 96 -9.00 -2.63 8.46
N ASN A 97 -9.85 -3.40 7.79
CA ASN A 97 -10.32 -4.68 8.30
C ASN A 97 -9.18 -5.70 8.45
N SER A 98 -8.25 -5.75 7.48
CA SER A 98 -7.06 -6.61 7.59
C SER A 98 -6.12 -6.17 8.72
N ASP A 99 -5.95 -4.85 8.93
CA ASP A 99 -5.12 -4.33 10.01
C ASP A 99 -5.71 -4.67 11.40
N LEU A 100 -7.05 -4.62 11.56
CA LEU A 100 -7.72 -5.01 12.81
C LEU A 100 -7.56 -6.50 13.13
N GLN A 101 -7.69 -7.38 12.13
CA GLN A 101 -7.47 -8.81 12.33
C GLN A 101 -6.05 -9.10 12.81
N LYS A 102 -5.07 -8.35 12.30
CA LYS A 102 -3.67 -8.52 12.69
C LYS A 102 -3.38 -8.02 14.11
N VAL A 103 -4.08 -6.98 14.56
CA VAL A 103 -3.98 -6.49 15.96
C VAL A 103 -4.64 -7.48 16.92
N GLU A 104 -5.77 -8.07 16.54
CA GLU A 104 -6.48 -9.08 17.34
C GLU A 104 -5.65 -10.35 17.53
N GLU A 105 -4.97 -10.81 16.47
CA GLU A 105 -4.04 -11.95 16.52
C GLU A 105 -2.85 -11.69 17.46
N LEU A 106 -2.21 -10.51 17.35
CA LEU A 106 -1.11 -10.12 18.24
C LEU A 106 -1.54 -9.98 19.70
N LEU A 107 -2.79 -9.58 19.96
CA LEU A 107 -3.33 -9.49 21.32
C LEU A 107 -3.58 -10.89 21.89
N ALA A 108 -4.12 -11.81 21.10
CA ALA A 108 -4.32 -13.19 21.49
C ALA A 108 -3.01 -13.94 21.79
N GLU A 109 -1.94 -13.64 21.05
CA GLU A 109 -0.60 -14.21 21.30
C GLU A 109 0.02 -13.69 22.61
N SER A 110 -0.35 -12.50 23.07
CA SER A 110 0.14 -11.94 24.34
C SER A 110 -0.52 -12.53 25.59
N GLU A 111 -1.74 -13.07 25.47
CA GLU A 111 -2.48 -13.66 26.61
C GLU A 111 -1.98 -15.07 26.96
N VAL A 112 -1.41 -15.81 26.00
CA VAL A 112 -0.89 -17.17 26.24
C VAL A 112 0.48 -17.18 26.93
N GLU A 113 1.31 -16.14 26.79
CA GLU A 113 2.61 -16.08 27.49
C GLU A 113 2.48 -15.69 28.98
N SER A 114 1.41 -15.00 29.37
CA SER A 114 1.19 -14.62 30.78
C SER A 114 0.70 -15.79 31.66
N SER A 115 0.10 -16.83 31.07
CA SER A 115 -0.42 -18.00 31.79
C SER A 115 0.65 -19.04 32.15
N SER A 116 1.88 -18.96 31.61
CA SER A 116 2.89 -20.02 31.80
C SER A 116 3.81 -19.83 33.02
N PHE A 117 3.70 -18.73 33.78
CA PHE A 117 4.63 -18.44 34.90
C PHE A 117 4.09 -18.74 36.30
N ALA A 118 2.80 -19.04 36.47
CA ALA A 118 2.19 -19.22 37.79
C ALA A 118 1.81 -20.67 38.08
N SER A 119 2.79 -21.57 38.21
CA SER A 119 2.62 -22.83 38.97
C SER A 119 3.96 -23.55 39.13
N THR A 120 4.58 -23.41 40.30
CA THR A 120 4.95 -24.51 41.21
C THR A 120 5.67 -23.91 42.43
N GLU A 121 4.90 -23.52 43.43
CA GLU A 121 5.32 -23.73 44.82
C GLU A 121 4.88 -25.15 45.20
N GLU A 122 5.76 -25.94 45.82
CA GLU A 122 5.46 -26.95 46.86
C GLU A 122 6.50 -28.09 46.90
N SER A 123 7.21 -28.17 48.03
CA SER A 123 7.80 -29.36 48.69
C SER A 123 8.86 -30.22 48.00
N MET A 124 10.05 -30.36 48.61
CA MET A 124 10.60 -31.68 49.05
C MET A 124 11.93 -31.52 49.83
N GLU A 125 11.84 -31.59 51.17
CA GLU A 125 12.58 -32.50 52.08
C GLU A 125 14.11 -32.70 51.99
N MET A 126 14.78 -32.29 53.08
CA MET A 126 15.66 -33.12 53.94
C MET A 126 16.65 -34.09 53.28
N ALA A 127 17.94 -33.74 53.33
CA ALA A 127 19.03 -34.72 53.43
C ALA A 127 20.03 -34.27 54.49
N THR A 128 20.03 -34.99 55.60
CA THR A 128 21.08 -35.06 56.61
C THR A 128 22.26 -35.89 56.10
N ASP A 129 23.37 -35.82 56.85
CA ASP A 129 24.56 -36.69 56.79
C ASP A 129 25.51 -36.45 55.60
N THR A 130 26.85 -36.53 55.69
CA THR A 130 27.81 -36.74 56.79
C THR A 130 29.20 -36.58 56.16
N ASP A 131 30.11 -35.95 56.91
CA ASP A 131 31.56 -36.19 57.06
C ASP A 131 32.49 -36.36 55.84
N MET A 132 33.63 -35.64 55.87
CA MET A 132 35.01 -36.20 55.86
C MET A 132 36.02 -35.09 55.50
N ALA A 133 37.01 -34.87 56.38
CA ALA A 133 38.23 -34.06 56.21
C ALA A 133 39.09 -34.57 55.01
N PRO A 134 40.23 -33.95 54.57
CA PRO A 134 41.36 -33.40 55.36
C PRO A 134 41.97 -32.12 54.71
N GLU A 135 43.07 -31.45 55.09
CA GLU A 135 44.21 -31.56 56.03
C GLU A 135 44.48 -30.16 56.63
#